data_AF-A0A1I0JQS2-F1
#
_entry.id   AF-A0A1I0JQS2-F1
#
_cell.length_a   1.000
_cell.length_b   1.000
_cell.length_c   1.000
_cell.angle_alpha   90.00
_cell.angle_beta   90.00
_cell.angle_gamma   90.00
#
_symmetry.space_group_name_H-M   'P 1'
#
loop_
_entity.id
_entity.type
_entity.pdbx_description
1 polymer ?
#
loop_
_entity_poly.entity_id
_entity_poly.type
_entity_poly.pdbx_seq_one_letter_code
_entity_poly.pdbx_strand_id
1 'polypeptide(L)' 'STNNRAERALREQVVLRKMFRTLRSAEGVQIHETITTMLATWKRRGLDPPEQLQSILGGEELSSG' A
#
# COMPACT_ATOMS: atom_id res chain seq x y z
N SER A 1 -8.88 -25.92 -8.92
CA SER A 1 -8.69 -24.66 -8.17
C SER A 1 -8.64 -23.45 -9.10
N THR A 2 -9.79 -22.94 -9.53
CA THR A 2 -9.89 -21.77 -10.44
C THR A 2 -10.52 -20.55 -9.74
N ASN A 3 -11.27 -20.79 -8.66
CA ASN A 3 -12.02 -19.74 -7.94
C ASN A 3 -11.10 -18.71 -7.26
N ASN A 4 -10.01 -19.15 -6.62
CA ASN A 4 -9.07 -18.27 -5.93
C ASN A 4 -8.41 -17.24 -6.88
N ARG A 5 -8.15 -17.61 -8.15
CA ARG A 5 -7.53 -16.68 -9.12
C ARG A 5 -8.52 -15.62 -9.61
N ALA A 6 -9.76 -16.02 -9.90
CA ALA A 6 -10.80 -15.10 -10.33
C ALA A 6 -11.16 -14.11 -9.20
N GLU A 7 -11.30 -14.60 -7.97
CA GLU A 7 -11.55 -13.75 -6.80
C GLU A 7 -10.39 -12.78 -6.53
N ARG A 8 -9.13 -13.24 -6.60
CA ARG A 8 -7.96 -12.37 -6.45
C ARG A 8 -7.90 -11.28 -7.53
N ALA A 9 -8.14 -11.64 -8.78
CA ALA A 9 -8.17 -10.66 -9.87
C ALA A 9 -9.26 -9.60 -9.66
N LEU A 10 -10.44 -9.99 -9.16
CA LEU A 10 -11.50 -9.05 -8.80
C LEU A 10 -11.09 -8.12 -7.65
N ARG A 11 -10.42 -8.64 -6.62
CA ARG A 11 -9.90 -7.83 -5.50
C ARG A 11 -8.86 -6.81 -5.99
N GLU A 12 -7.92 -7.24 -6.84
CA GLU A 12 -6.92 -6.35 -7.44
C GLU A 12 -7.58 -5.24 -8.27
N GLN A 13 -8.59 -5.56 -9.09
CA GLN A 13 -9.35 -4.58 -9.85
C GLN A 13 -10.08 -3.55 -8.97
N VAL A 14 -10.65 -3.97 -7.85
CA VAL A 14 -11.31 -3.06 -6.90
C VAL A 14 -10.30 -2.11 -6.24
N VAL A 15 -9.12 -2.62 -5.86
CA VAL A 15 -8.04 -1.81 -5.28
C VAL A 15 -7.53 -0.78 -6.29
N LEU A 16 -7.29 -1.19 -7.54
CA LEU A 16 -6.91 -0.28 -8.63
C LEU A 16 -7.95 0.82 -8.85
N ARG A 17 -9.24 0.48 -8.91
CA ARG A 17 -10.33 1.47 -9.06
C ARG A 17 -10.40 2.45 -7.91
N LYS A 18 -10.18 2.01 -6.66
CA LYS A 18 -10.14 2.90 -5.50
C LYS A 18 -8.99 3.91 -5.62
N MET A 19 -7.79 3.44 -6.00
CA MET A 19 -6.64 4.33 -6.24
C MET A 19 -6.95 5.35 -7.35
N PHE A 20 -7.49 4.93 -8.49
CA PHE A 20 -7.85 5.88 -9.56
C PHE A 20 -8.95 6.87 -9.17
N ARG A 21 -9.87 6.47 -8.28
CA ARG A 21 -10.91 7.38 -7.78
C ARG A 21 -10.32 8.44 -6.86
N THR A 22 -9.38 8.10 -5.97
CA THR A 22 -8.75 9.06 -5.07
C THR A 22 -7.83 10.02 -5.83
N LEU A 23 -7.16 9.55 -6.90
CA LEU A 23 -6.32 10.39 -7.77
C LEU A 23 -7.06 11.51 -8.54
N ARG A 24 -8.40 11.61 -8.43
CA ARG A 24 -9.18 12.72 -9.03
C ARG A 24 -9.32 13.95 -8.14
N SER A 25 -8.83 13.88 -6.90
CA SER A 25 -8.75 15.00 -5.97
C SER A 25 -7.30 15.40 -5.75
N ALA A 26 -7.02 16.69 -5.59
CA ALA A 26 -5.68 17.18 -5.25
C ALA A 26 -5.15 16.54 -3.96
N GLU A 27 -6.01 16.37 -2.96
CA GLU A 27 -5.67 15.67 -1.71
C GLU A 27 -5.29 14.20 -1.97
N GLY A 28 -6.05 13.50 -2.82
CA GLY A 28 -5.77 12.10 -3.13
C GLY A 28 -4.54 11.90 -4.01
N VAL A 29 -4.19 12.87 -4.86
CA VAL A 29 -2.90 12.92 -5.57
C VAL A 29 -1.75 13.08 -4.59
N GLN A 30 -1.85 14.05 -3.67
CA GLN A 30 -0.81 14.29 -2.65
C GLN A 30 -0.56 13.06 -1.76
N ILE A 31 -1.63 12.39 -1.32
CA ILE A 31 -1.53 11.15 -0.54
C ILE A 31 -0.81 10.06 -1.35
N HIS A 32 -1.15 9.91 -2.63
CA HIS A 32 -0.53 8.92 -3.50
C HIS A 32 0.96 9.19 -3.75
N GLU A 33 1.34 10.44 -4.01
CA GLU A 33 2.73 10.85 -4.19
C GLU A 33 3.55 10.59 -2.92
N THR A 34 2.97 10.91 -1.76
CA THR A 34 3.61 10.69 -0.45
C THR A 34 3.86 9.21 -0.21
N ILE A 35 2.83 8.37 -0.33
CA ILE A 35 2.97 6.91 -0.14
C ILE A 35 3.97 6.33 -1.13
N THR A 36 3.91 6.73 -2.41
CA THR A 36 4.83 6.22 -3.45
C THR A 36 6.28 6.59 -3.13
N THR A 37 6.52 7.81 -2.66
CA THR A 37 7.85 8.27 -2.25
C THR A 37 8.37 7.48 -1.04
N MET A 38 7.52 7.20 -0.05
CA MET A 38 7.87 6.37 1.11
C MET A 38 8.25 4.95 0.68
N LEU A 39 7.43 4.30 -0.16
CA LEU A 39 7.69 2.97 -0.69
C LEU A 39 9.01 2.92 -1.48
N ALA A 40 9.28 3.92 -2.32
CA ALA A 40 10.53 4.01 -3.08
C ALA A 40 11.74 4.19 -2.16
N THR A 41 11.59 4.98 -1.09
CA THR A 41 12.64 5.21 -0.09
C THR A 41 12.98 3.94 0.68
N TRP A 42 11.98 3.19 1.14
CA TRP A 42 12.18 1.93 1.85
C TRP A 42 12.84 0.88 0.98
N LYS A 43 12.38 0.72 -0.27
CA LYS A 43 13.04 -0.17 -1.24
C LYS A 43 14.51 0.19 -1.45
N ARG A 44 14.84 1.48 -1.57
CA ARG A 44 16.24 1.94 -1.69
C ARG A 44 17.08 1.64 -0.46
N ARG A 45 16.46 1.57 0.72
CA ARG A 45 17.12 1.25 2.00
C ARG A 45 17.13 -0.25 2.32
N GLY A 46 16.54 -1.09 1.47
CA GLY A 46 16.42 -2.53 1.72
C GLY A 46 15.41 -2.89 2.80
N LEU A 47 14.45 -2.01 3.10
CA LEU A 47 13.39 -2.22 4.09
C LEU A 47 12.14 -2.82 3.43
N ASP A 48 11.43 -3.70 4.15
CA ASP A 48 10.17 -4.27 3.69
C ASP A 48 9.03 -3.24 3.75
N PRO A 49 8.44 -2.81 2.61
CA PRO A 49 7.45 -1.75 2.60
C PRO A 49 6.15 -2.06 3.37
N PRO A 50 5.58 -3.27 3.31
CA PRO A 50 4.48 -3.69 4.19
C PRO A 50 4.78 -3.54 5.69
N GLU A 51 5.94 -3.99 6.17
CA GLU A 51 6.33 -3.85 7.58
C GLU A 51 6.46 -2.38 7.99
N GLN A 52 7.10 -1.55 7.17
CA GLN A 52 7.24 -0.12 7.45
C GLN A 52 5.89 0.61 7.45
N LEU A 53 5.00 0.26 6.51
CA LEU A 53 3.67 0.85 6.46
C LEU A 53 2.84 0.48 7.68
N GLN A 54 2.94 -0.78 8.15
CA GLN A 54 2.29 -1.22 9.39
C GLN A 54 2.84 -0.47 10.60
N SER A 55 4.16 -0.33 10.72
CA SER A 55 4.82 0.42 11.80
C SER A 55 4.35 1.88 11.87
N ILE A 56 4.08 2.51 10.73
CA ILE A 56 3.59 3.91 10.68
C ILE A 56 2.08 4.01 10.99
N LEU A 57 1.28 3.03 10.56
CA LEU A 57 -0.18 3.07 10.71
C LEU A 57 -0.70 2.48 12.04
N GLY A 58 0.11 1.70 12.77
CA GLY A 58 -0.24 1.08 14.05
C GLY A 58 1.00 0.90 14.91
N GLY A 59 1.12 1.74 15.95
CA GLY A 59 2.33 1.96 16.73
C GLY A 59 2.88 0.78 17.51
N GLU A 60 4.17 0.85 17.84
CA GLU A 60 4.86 0.15 18.94
C GLU A 60 4.34 -1.26 19.26
N GLU A 61 4.51 -2.22 18.35
CA GLU A 61 4.76 -3.62 18.73
C GLU A 61 5.97 -4.17 17.96
N LEU A 62 7.03 -3.37 17.90
CA LEU A 62 8.39 -3.91 17.79
C LEU A 62 8.78 -4.52 19.15
N SER A 63 7.99 -5.49 19.64
CA SER A 63 8.47 -6.36 20.72
C SER A 63 9.47 -7.33 20.10
N SER A 64 10.73 -7.03 20.38
CA SER A 64 11.86 -7.96 20.50
C SER A 64 11.43 -9.42 20.75
N GLY A 65 12.08 -10.35 20.05
CA GLY A 65 11.98 -11.80 20.30
C GLY A 65 12.48 -12.63 19.14
#